data_AF-A0A0G3EIB9-F1
#
_entry.id   AF-A0A0G3EIB9-F1
#
_cell.length_a   1.000
_cell.length_b   1.000
_cell.length_c   1.000
_cell.angle_alpha   90.00
_cell.angle_beta   90.00
_cell.angle_gamma   90.00
#
_symmetry.space_group_name_H-M   'P 1'
#
loop_
_entity.id
_entity.type
_entity.pdbx_description
1 polymer ?
#
loop_
_entity_poly.entity_id
_entity_poly.type
_entity_poly.pdbx_seq_one_letter_code
_entity_poly.pdbx_strand_id
1 'polypeptide(L)'
;MMTAYRVTVFGKQNCDKCKALNRRLDKELKRDGMAEFEKEYVDLDTEQGLVRFCEAECINPQRIPAMLVARRDEQSGRYEPIPAPSAETEGPDPSRLGPVLGLQTDYSERGRGILKPETIRGVLNEARETS
;
A
#
# COMPACT_ATOMS: atom_id res chain seq x y z
N MET A 1 -0.25 -15.94 -16.24
CA MET A 1 0.62 -15.68 -15.09
C MET A 1 -0.29 -15.44 -13.89
N MET A 2 -0.05 -16.09 -12.75
CA MET A 2 -0.77 -15.79 -11.52
C MET A 2 -0.08 -14.62 -10.83
N THR A 3 -0.87 -13.61 -10.44
CA THR A 3 -0.40 -12.46 -9.66
C THR A 3 -0.24 -12.89 -8.20
N ALA A 4 1.02 -12.97 -7.76
CA ALA A 4 1.37 -13.43 -6.42
C ALA A 4 1.04 -12.39 -5.34
N TYR A 5 1.03 -11.10 -5.71
CA TYR A 5 0.80 -10.00 -4.78
C TYR A 5 -0.25 -9.02 -5.29
N ARG A 6 -0.97 -8.41 -4.37
CA ARG A 6 -1.90 -7.31 -4.65
C ARG A 6 -1.51 -6.08 -3.85
N VAL A 7 -1.45 -4.94 -4.54
CA VAL A 7 -1.31 -3.61 -3.95
C VAL A 7 -2.68 -2.93 -3.97
N THR A 8 -3.28 -2.79 -2.80
CA THR A 8 -4.58 -2.11 -2.64
C THR A 8 -4.34 -0.66 -2.28
N VAL A 9 -4.75 0.28 -3.14
CA VAL A 9 -4.65 1.72 -2.92
C VAL A 9 -5.98 2.27 -2.46
N PHE A 10 -6.01 2.86 -1.26
CA PHE A 10 -7.17 3.55 -0.70
C PHE A 10 -7.07 5.04 -0.99
N GLY A 11 -8.10 5.59 -1.64
CA GLY A 11 -8.12 6.99 -2.05
C GLY A 11 -9.53 7.52 -2.26
N LYS A 12 -9.62 8.83 -2.53
CA LYS A 12 -10.88 9.51 -2.86
C LYS A 12 -10.90 9.94 -4.32
N GLN A 13 -12.09 10.14 -4.87
CA GLN A 13 -12.22 10.77 -6.17
C GLN A 13 -11.65 12.19 -6.14
N ASN A 14 -11.12 12.65 -7.27
CA ASN A 14 -10.58 14.00 -7.42
C ASN A 14 -9.48 14.41 -6.41
N CYS A 15 -8.73 13.44 -5.89
CA CYS A 15 -7.62 13.68 -4.96
C CYS A 15 -6.27 13.72 -5.69
N ASP A 16 -5.62 14.89 -5.72
CA ASP A 16 -4.33 15.07 -6.43
C ASP A 16 -3.21 14.20 -5.85
N LYS A 17 -3.18 14.01 -4.52
CA LYS A 17 -2.22 13.11 -3.88
C LYS A 17 -2.47 11.65 -4.27
N CYS A 18 -3.73 11.26 -4.44
CA CYS A 18 -4.13 9.93 -4.87
C CYS A 18 -3.73 9.70 -6.33
N LYS A 19 -3.90 10.70 -7.21
CA LYS A 19 -3.37 10.69 -8.58
C LYS A 19 -1.84 10.56 -8.60
N ALA A 20 -1.15 11.32 -7.75
CA ALA A 20 0.31 11.29 -7.65
C ALA A 20 0.83 9.92 -7.17
N LEU A 21 0.23 9.34 -6.12
CA LEU A 21 0.55 8.00 -5.64
C LEU A 21 0.34 6.96 -6.73
N ASN A 22 -0.84 6.94 -7.36
CA ASN A 22 -1.15 6.02 -8.45
C ASN A 22 -0.13 6.13 -9.58
N ARG A 23 0.19 7.35 -10.04
CA ARG A 23 1.18 7.56 -11.10
C ARG A 23 2.56 7.03 -10.72
N ARG A 24 2.97 7.14 -9.45
CA ARG A 24 4.26 6.63 -8.98
C ARG A 24 4.24 5.11 -8.88
N LEU A 25 3.21 4.55 -8.26
CA LEU A 25 3.03 3.10 -8.16
C LEU A 25 2.99 2.46 -9.55
N ASP A 26 2.23 3.01 -10.49
CA ASP A 26 2.15 2.51 -11.87
C ASP A 26 3.50 2.53 -12.59
N LYS A 27 4.38 3.48 -12.26
CA LYS A 27 5.74 3.50 -12.80
C LYS A 27 6.61 2.41 -12.18
N GLU A 28 6.47 2.16 -10.87
CA GLU A 28 7.20 1.10 -10.19
C GLU A 28 6.75 -0.29 -10.65
N LEU A 29 5.44 -0.51 -10.80
CA LEU A 29 4.87 -1.79 -11.27
C LEU A 29 5.21 -2.13 -12.73
N LYS A 30 5.62 -1.14 -13.54
CA LYS A 30 6.06 -1.35 -14.94
C LYS A 30 7.54 -1.72 -15.06
N ARG A 31 8.29 -1.77 -13.95
CA ARG A 31 9.72 -2.11 -13.97
C ARG A 31 9.90 -3.63 -14.09
N ASP A 32 11.04 -4.04 -14.63
CA ASP A 32 11.38 -5.45 -14.72
C ASP A 32 11.39 -6.10 -13.34
N GLY A 33 10.82 -7.30 -13.24
CA GLY A 33 10.69 -8.03 -11.97
C GLY A 33 9.48 -7.64 -11.12
N MET A 34 8.57 -6.80 -11.62
CA MET A 34 7.34 -6.41 -10.89
C MET A 34 6.04 -6.97 -11.47
N ALA A 35 6.12 -7.87 -12.47
CA ALA A 35 4.97 -8.45 -13.15
C ALA A 35 4.08 -9.35 -12.24
N GLU A 36 4.58 -9.71 -11.06
CA GLU A 36 3.88 -10.51 -10.05
C GLU A 36 2.90 -9.70 -9.19
N PHE A 37 2.94 -8.37 -9.29
CA PHE A 37 2.04 -7.46 -8.56
C PHE A 37 0.86 -7.04 -9.43
N GLU A 38 -0.34 -7.14 -8.87
CA GLU A 38 -1.52 -6.44 -9.38
C GLU A 38 -1.90 -5.24 -8.50
N LYS A 39 -2.57 -4.27 -9.10
CA LYS A 39 -3.05 -3.08 -8.39
C LYS A 39 -4.57 -3.08 -8.33
N GLU A 40 -5.11 -2.86 -7.13
CA GLU A 40 -6.52 -2.58 -6.88
C GLU A 40 -6.66 -1.14 -6.35
N TYR A 41 -7.67 -0.40 -6.82
CA TYR A 41 -7.99 0.92 -6.26
C TYR A 41 -9.33 0.86 -5.54
N VAL A 42 -9.33 1.27 -4.28
CA VAL A 42 -10.51 1.32 -3.40
C VAL A 42 -10.91 2.78 -3.23
N ASP A 43 -12.09 3.10 -3.75
CA ASP A 43 -12.67 4.44 -3.69
C ASP A 43 -13.46 4.65 -2.40
N LEU A 44 -12.92 5.46 -1.50
CA LEU A 44 -13.48 5.78 -0.20
C LEU A 44 -14.74 6.67 -0.27
N ASP A 45 -15.09 7.19 -1.44
CA ASP A 45 -16.35 7.91 -1.62
C ASP A 45 -17.53 6.95 -1.92
N THR A 46 -17.28 5.63 -1.95
CA THR A 46 -18.29 4.59 -2.15
C THR A 46 -18.53 3.76 -0.89
N GLU A 47 -19.75 3.25 -0.70
CA GLU A 47 -20.08 2.37 0.44
C GLU A 47 -19.16 1.14 0.48
N GLN A 48 -18.97 0.48 -0.67
CA GLN A 48 -18.09 -0.68 -0.77
C GLN A 48 -16.64 -0.32 -0.39
N GLY A 49 -16.15 0.85 -0.80
CA GLY A 49 -14.81 1.28 -0.44
C GLY A 49 -14.65 1.61 1.04
N LEU A 50 -15.68 2.16 1.69
CA LEU A 50 -15.70 2.34 3.14
C LEU A 50 -15.70 1.01 3.89
N VAL A 51 -16.46 0.01 3.43
CA VAL A 51 -16.43 -1.35 3.99
C VAL A 51 -15.01 -1.92 3.89
N ARG A 52 -14.40 -1.87 2.69
CA ARG A 52 -13.03 -2.36 2.47
C ARG A 52 -11.98 -1.62 3.32
N PHE A 53 -12.18 -0.33 3.54
CA PHE A 53 -11.32 0.46 4.42
C PHE A 53 -11.44 0.04 5.87
N CYS A 54 -12.66 -0.19 6.37
CA CYS A 54 -12.89 -0.69 7.72
C CYS A 54 -12.30 -2.09 7.90
N GLU A 55 -12.46 -2.99 6.93
CA GLU A 55 -11.86 -4.34 6.93
C GLU A 55 -10.34 -4.32 6.98
N ALA A 56 -9.68 -3.24 6.52
CA ALA A 56 -8.23 -3.16 6.54
C ALA A 56 -7.67 -2.95 7.96
N GLU A 57 -8.45 -2.37 8.89
CA GLU A 57 -8.17 -2.18 10.33
C GLU A 57 -6.84 -1.47 10.72
N CYS A 58 -6.01 -1.07 9.75
CA CYS A 58 -4.65 -0.56 9.98
C CYS A 58 -4.39 0.83 9.38
N ILE A 59 -5.33 1.40 8.63
CA ILE A 59 -5.13 2.66 7.91
C ILE A 59 -5.73 3.81 8.72
N ASN A 60 -4.94 4.86 8.96
CA ASN A 60 -5.46 6.06 9.58
C ASN A 60 -6.32 6.86 8.57
N PRO A 61 -7.61 7.15 8.86
CA PRO A 61 -8.51 7.85 7.94
C PRO A 61 -8.05 9.28 7.61
N GLN A 62 -7.22 9.89 8.46
CA GLN A 62 -6.62 11.21 8.22
C GLN A 62 -5.36 11.15 7.35
N ARG A 63 -4.90 9.97 6.95
CA ARG A 63 -3.63 9.73 6.23
C ARG A 63 -3.84 9.09 4.85
N ILE A 64 -4.96 9.40 4.21
CA ILE A 64 -5.27 9.00 2.83
C ILE A 64 -4.60 9.97 1.84
N PRO A 65 -4.07 9.50 0.69
CA PRO A 65 -4.08 8.12 0.22
C PRO A 65 -3.15 7.18 0.99
N ALA A 66 -3.50 5.90 0.99
CA ALA A 66 -2.71 4.81 1.57
C ALA A 66 -2.63 3.62 0.59
N MET A 67 -1.65 2.76 0.78
CA MET A 67 -1.51 1.49 0.07
C MET A 67 -1.18 0.35 1.03
N LEU A 68 -1.76 -0.82 0.79
CA LEU A 68 -1.51 -2.05 1.52
C LEU A 68 -1.03 -3.12 0.54
N VAL A 69 -0.07 -3.95 0.94
CA VAL A 69 0.40 -5.08 0.16
C VAL A 69 -0.07 -6.37 0.78
N ALA A 70 -0.69 -7.22 -0.05
CA ALA A 70 -1.18 -8.53 0.34
C ALA A 70 -0.60 -9.60 -0.58
N ARG A 71 -0.36 -10.79 -0.05
CA ARG A 71 0.09 -11.97 -0.80
C ARG A 71 -1.08 -12.89 -1.07
N ARG A 72 -1.10 -13.52 -2.24
CA ARG A 72 -2.08 -14.54 -2.56
C ARG A 72 -1.74 -15.82 -1.79
N ASP A 73 -2.68 -16.29 -0.99
CA ASP A 73 -2.64 -17.62 -0.41
C ASP A 73 -2.96 -18.66 -1.50
N GLU A 74 -2.09 -19.65 -1.69
CA GLU A 74 -2.23 -20.64 -2.77
C GLU A 74 -3.40 -21.60 -2.55
N GLN A 75 -3.78 -21.85 -1.29
CA GLN A 75 -4.82 -22.81 -0.95
C GLN A 75 -6.22 -22.24 -1.11
N SER A 76 -6.45 -21.03 -0.61
CA SER A 76 -7.74 -20.34 -0.66
C SER A 76 -7.89 -19.42 -1.88
N GLY A 77 -6.76 -19.06 -2.52
CA GLY A 77 -6.70 -18.08 -3.60
C GLY A 77 -6.95 -16.64 -3.18
N ARG A 78 -7.10 -16.36 -1.87
CA ARG A 78 -7.39 -15.04 -1.31
C ARG A 78 -6.11 -14.22 -1.13
N TYR A 79 -6.23 -12.90 -1.10
CA TYR A 79 -5.11 -12.01 -0.78
C TYR A 79 -5.13 -11.69 0.72
N GLU A 80 -4.06 -12.05 1.41
CA GLU A 80 -3.86 -11.83 2.84
C GLU A 80 -2.79 -10.75 3.09
N PRO A 81 -3.03 -9.78 3.98
CA PRO A 81 -2.04 -8.75 4.30
C PRO A 81 -0.71 -9.35 4.75
N ILE A 82 0.40 -8.84 4.22
CA ILE A 82 1.73 -9.27 4.66
C ILE A 82 2.04 -8.55 5.98
N PRO A 83 2.41 -9.25 7.06
CA PRO A 83 2.85 -8.61 8.29
C PRO A 83 4.08 -7.73 8.04
N ALA A 84 4.14 -6.55 8.65
CA ALA A 84 5.36 -5.75 8.56
C ALA A 84 6.49 -6.45 9.35
N PRO A 85 7.74 -6.39 8.87
CA PRO A 85 8.87 -6.82 9.68
C PRO A 85 8.92 -6.01 10.97
N SER A 86 9.27 -6.68 12.08
CA SER A 86 9.43 -6.01 13.38
C SER A 86 10.43 -4.87 13.24
N ALA A 87 10.03 -3.64 13.62
CA ALA A 87 10.88 -2.47 13.48
C ALA A 87 12.23 -2.65 14.19
N GLU A 88 13.31 -2.73 13.44
CA GLU A 88 14.66 -2.69 14.00
C GLU A 88 15.01 -1.25 14.37
N THR A 89 15.00 -0.95 15.66
CA THR A 89 15.74 0.14 16.36
C THR A 89 15.55 1.61 15.94
N GLU A 90 15.08 1.92 14.74
CA GLU A 90 14.74 3.26 14.29
C GLU A 90 13.25 3.50 14.54
N GLY A 91 12.92 4.60 15.22
CA GLY A 91 11.56 4.92 15.66
C GLY A 91 10.51 4.85 14.52
N PRO A 92 9.21 4.82 14.85
CA PRO A 92 8.17 4.50 13.89
C PRO A 92 8.13 5.50 12.72
N ASP A 93 8.44 5.05 11.51
CA ASP A 93 8.21 5.84 10.29
C ASP A 93 6.69 6.11 10.19
N PRO A 94 6.25 7.39 10.29
CA PRO A 94 4.83 7.74 10.26
C PRO A 94 4.13 7.33 8.96
N SER A 95 4.90 7.08 7.90
CA SER A 95 4.38 6.66 6.61
C SER A 95 4.09 5.16 6.56
N ARG A 96 4.58 4.35 7.51
CA ARG A 96 4.32 2.89 7.56
C ARG A 96 2.96 2.60 8.20
N LEU A 97 2.33 1.50 7.79
CA LEU A 97 1.07 1.04 8.39
C LEU A 97 1.26 0.30 9.72
N GLY A 98 2.47 0.01 10.18
CA GLY A 98 2.75 -0.57 11.49
C GLY A 98 2.58 -2.09 11.52
N PRO A 99 1.40 -2.65 11.84
CA PRO A 99 1.11 -4.09 11.80
C PRO A 99 1.31 -4.79 10.44
N VAL A 100 1.11 -4.09 9.32
CA VAL A 100 1.14 -4.70 7.98
C VAL A 100 2.01 -3.92 7.02
N LEU A 101 2.46 -4.60 5.97
CA LEU A 101 3.29 -4.04 4.93
C LEU A 101 2.45 -3.10 4.05
N GLY A 102 2.75 -1.81 4.15
CA GLY A 102 2.04 -0.78 3.41
C GLY A 102 2.48 0.63 3.82
N LEU A 103 1.93 1.61 3.12
CA LEU A 103 2.22 3.02 3.30
C LEU A 103 0.95 3.83 3.47
N GLN A 104 1.03 4.89 4.26
CA GLN A 104 0.01 5.93 4.38
C GLN A 104 0.67 7.30 4.23
N THR A 105 -0.12 8.28 3.83
CA THR A 105 0.40 9.63 3.62
C THR A 105 0.78 10.28 4.95
N ASP A 106 2.06 10.63 5.11
CA ASP A 106 2.52 11.44 6.23
C ASP A 106 2.35 12.95 5.93
N TYR A 107 1.38 13.57 6.60
CA TYR A 107 1.09 15.00 6.52
C TYR A 107 1.95 15.87 7.45
N SER A 108 2.91 15.29 8.17
CA SER A 108 3.89 16.07 8.95
C SER A 108 4.78 16.92 8.04
N GLU A 109 5.49 17.88 8.64
CA GLU A 109 6.50 18.67 7.91
C GLU A 109 7.59 17.81 7.26
N ARG A 110 7.87 16.63 7.82
CA ARG A 110 8.86 15.68 7.29
C ARG A 110 8.34 14.97 6.03
N GLY A 111 7.13 14.45 6.06
CA GLY A 111 6.51 13.70 4.96
C GLY A 111 5.93 14.57 3.84
N ARG A 112 5.54 15.80 4.15
CA ARG A 112 4.95 16.79 3.20
C ARG A 112 3.75 16.26 2.40
N GLY A 113 3.11 15.18 2.87
CA GLY A 113 2.00 14.52 2.19
C GLY A 113 2.39 13.78 0.91
N ILE A 114 3.65 13.32 0.78
CA ILE A 114 4.19 12.77 -0.46
C ILE A 114 4.83 11.39 -0.21
N LEU A 115 4.22 10.33 -0.75
CA LEU A 115 4.83 9.00 -0.83
C LEU A 115 5.84 8.95 -1.99
N LYS A 116 7.14 8.89 -1.68
CA LYS A 116 8.23 8.91 -2.66
C LYS A 116 8.32 7.57 -3.41
N PRO A 117 8.77 7.57 -4.69
CA PRO A 117 8.96 6.34 -5.45
C PRO A 117 9.88 5.31 -4.77
N GLU A 118 10.95 5.78 -4.11
CA GLU A 118 11.89 4.94 -3.37
C GLU A 118 11.21 4.21 -2.21
N THR A 119 10.36 4.90 -1.45
CA THR A 119 9.58 4.31 -0.35
C THR A 119 8.59 3.27 -0.88
N ILE A 120 7.88 3.58 -1.97
CA ILE A 120 6.94 2.64 -2.62
C ILE A 120 7.70 1.38 -3.03
N ARG A 121 8.84 1.54 -3.71
CA ARG A 121 9.67 0.43 -4.17
C ARG A 121 10.23 -0.40 -3.02
N GLY A 122 10.68 0.24 -1.94
CA GLY A 122 11.14 -0.45 -0.73
C GLY A 122 10.08 -1.42 -0.21
N VAL A 123 8.85 -0.95 -0.06
CA VAL A 123 7.72 -1.79 0.37
C VAL A 123 7.42 -2.93 -0.61
N LEU A 124 7.50 -2.69 -1.92
CA LEU A 124 7.31 -3.76 -2.91
C LEU A 124 8.42 -4.82 -2.86
N ASN A 125 9.67 -4.40 -2.64
CA ASN A 125 10.79 -5.33 -2.50
C ASN A 125 10.70 -6.14 -1.21
N GLU A 126 10.35 -5.51 -0.09
CA GLU A 126 10.12 -6.18 1.20
C GLU A 126 9.05 -7.27 1.09
N ALA A 127 8.01 -7.04 0.30
CA ALA A 127 6.96 -8.05 0.06
C ALA A 127 7.52 -9.32 -0.60
N ARG A 128 8.49 -9.16 -1.51
CA ARG A 128 9.16 -10.25 -2.22
C ARG A 128 10.17 -10.98 -1.33
N GLU A 129 10.81 -10.26 -0.41
CA GLU A 129 11.80 -10.81 0.53
C GLU A 129 11.16 -11.55 1.71
N THR A 130 9.90 -11.24 2.04
CA THR A 130 9.13 -11.91 3.11
C THR A 130 8.45 -13.21 2.63
N SER A 131 8.75 -13.66 1.40
CA SER A 131 8.12 -14.82 0.76
C SER A 131 9.04 -16.00 0.54
#